data_AF-A0A1M4N9X6-F1
#
_entry.id   AF-A0A1M4N9X6-F1
#
_cell.length_a   1.000
_cell.length_b   1.000
_cell.length_c   1.000
_cell.angle_alpha   90.00
_cell.angle_beta   90.00
_cell.angle_gamma   90.00
#
_symmetry.space_group_name_H-M   'P 1'
#
loop_
_entity.id
_entity.type
_entity.pdbx_description
1 polymer ?
#
loop_
_entity_poly.entity_id
_entity_poly.type
_entity_poly.pdbx_seq_one_letter_code
_entity_poly.pdbx_strand_id
1 'polypeptide(L)'
;MLRLLGIIILVIIVSTSITFCLNRLFKKYKFIKYIPSIMSFIIMANSIIIAMGNKGEGFKDLAAIIIALMCFAATVSGGLTALYIDFIYFKLRSK
;
A
#
# COMPACT_ATOMS: atom_id res chain seq x y z
N MET A 1 16.01 11.23 9.96
CA MET A 1 15.66 9.78 9.99
C MET A 1 14.32 9.51 10.68
N LEU A 2 14.13 9.90 11.95
CA LEU A 2 12.87 9.69 12.70
C LEU A 2 11.59 10.19 12.00
N ARG A 3 11.65 11.35 11.33
CA ARG A 3 10.50 11.91 10.60
C ARG A 3 10.02 11.01 9.44
N LEU A 4 10.96 10.43 8.70
CA LEU A 4 10.67 9.55 7.56
C LEU A 4 10.09 8.21 8.03
N LEU A 5 10.65 7.66 9.10
CA LEU A 5 10.10 6.48 9.79
C LEU A 5 8.67 6.73 10.29
N GLY A 6 8.40 7.88 10.91
CA GLY A 6 7.07 8.24 11.37
C GLY A 6 6.04 8.28 10.23
N ILE A 7 6.42 8.82 9.07
CA ILE A 7 5.53 8.85 7.90
C ILE A 7 5.27 7.45 7.37
N ILE A 8 6.28 6.59 7.29
CA ILE A 8 6.11 5.19 6.84
C ILE A 8 5.16 4.43 7.77
N ILE A 9 5.31 4.59 9.09
CA ILE A 9 4.42 3.97 10.08
C ILE A 9 2.98 4.47 9.90
N LEU A 10 2.80 5.78 9.70
CA LEU A 10 1.49 6.36 9.46
C LEU A 10 0.84 5.80 8.18
N VAL A 11 1.61 5.67 7.10
CA VAL A 11 1.15 5.08 5.84
C VAL A 11 0.73 3.62 6.03
N ILE A 12 1.48 2.85 6.81
CA ILE A 12 1.12 1.45 7.16
C ILE A 12 -0.22 1.43 7.91
N ILE A 13 -0.37 2.24 8.95
CA ILE A 13 -1.61 2.28 9.76
C ILE A 13 -2.81 2.66 8.89
N VAL A 14 -2.67 3.68 8.04
CA VAL A 14 -3.73 4.13 7.14
C VAL A 14 -4.07 3.06 6.11
N SER A 15 -3.06 2.44 5.48
CA SER A 15 -3.26 1.37 4.49
C SER A 15 -3.96 0.14 5.08
N THR A 16 -3.53 -0.30 6.26
CA THR A 16 -4.15 -1.41 7.00
C THR A 16 -5.58 -1.06 7.41
N SER A 17 -5.82 0.15 7.90
CA SER A 17 -7.16 0.61 8.31
C SER A 17 -8.13 0.67 7.13
N ILE A 18 -7.68 1.18 5.98
CA ILE A 18 -8.47 1.22 4.73
C ILE A 18 -8.78 -0.20 4.28
N THR A 19 -7.78 -1.08 4.19
CA THR A 19 -7.94 -2.49 3.79
C THR A 19 -8.95 -3.21 4.70
N PHE A 20 -8.86 -2.97 6.02
CA PHE A 20 -9.79 -3.54 6.99
C PHE A 20 -11.22 -2.98 6.84
N CYS A 21 -11.35 -1.66 6.64
CA CYS A 21 -12.64 -1.02 6.45
C CYS A 21 -13.34 -1.52 5.17
N LEU A 22 -12.61 -1.59 4.05
CA LEU A 22 -13.15 -2.15 2.80
C LEU A 22 -13.56 -3.62 2.96
N ASN A 23 -12.78 -4.44 3.68
CA ASN A 23 -13.16 -5.82 3.97
C ASN A 23 -14.45 -5.90 4.81
N ARG A 24 -14.64 -4.98 5.77
CA ARG A 24 -15.84 -4.95 6.62
C ARG A 24 -17.09 -4.48 5.87
N LEU A 25 -16.95 -3.49 4.98
CA LEU A 25 -18.05 -2.94 4.18
C LEU A 25 -18.45 -3.89 3.05
N PHE A 26 -17.48 -4.49 2.37
CA PHE A 26 -17.70 -5.31 1.17
C PHE A 26 -17.47 -6.81 1.41
N LYS A 27 -18.08 -7.37 2.46
CA LYS A 27 -17.98 -8.81 2.79
C LYS A 27 -18.34 -9.75 1.64
N LYS A 28 -19.15 -9.28 0.69
CA LYS A 28 -19.63 -10.05 -0.47
C LYS A 28 -18.58 -10.17 -1.59
N TYR A 29 -17.65 -9.23 -1.70
CA TYR A 29 -16.66 -9.17 -2.79
C TYR A 29 -15.24 -9.27 -2.23
N LYS A 30 -14.71 -10.49 -2.19
CA LYS A 30 -13.37 -10.80 -1.63
C LYS A 30 -12.21 -10.07 -2.31
N PHE A 31 -12.40 -9.57 -3.54
CA PHE A 31 -11.35 -8.87 -4.30
C PHE A 31 -11.20 -7.39 -3.91
N ILE A 32 -12.22 -6.78 -3.31
CA ILE A 32 -12.24 -5.32 -3.06
C ILE A 32 -11.17 -4.87 -2.06
N LYS A 33 -10.80 -5.75 -1.12
CA LYS A 33 -9.72 -5.50 -0.15
C LYS A 33 -8.32 -5.44 -0.76
N TYR A 34 -8.12 -5.93 -1.99
CA TYR A 34 -6.84 -5.82 -2.68
C TYR A 34 -6.70 -4.51 -3.48
N ILE A 35 -7.82 -3.80 -3.73
CA ILE A 35 -7.82 -2.54 -4.50
C ILE A 35 -6.85 -1.50 -3.93
N PRO A 36 -6.83 -1.22 -2.61
CA PRO A 36 -5.90 -0.23 -2.06
C PRO A 36 -4.44 -0.59 -2.33
N SER A 37 -4.10 -1.87 -2.16
CA SER A 37 -2.76 -2.40 -2.38
C SER A 37 -2.36 -2.36 -3.86
N ILE A 38 -3.28 -2.69 -4.77
CA ILE A 38 -3.02 -2.67 -6.21
C ILE A 38 -2.87 -1.22 -6.69
N MET A 39 -3.72 -0.30 -6.21
CA MET A 39 -3.59 1.13 -6.54
C MET A 39 -2.25 1.70 -6.07
N SER A 40 -1.83 1.40 -4.84
CA SER A 40 -0.52 1.85 -4.35
C SER A 40 0.64 1.25 -5.15
N PHE A 41 0.51 0.00 -5.62
CA PHE A 41 1.52 -0.61 -6.49
C PHE A 41 1.64 0.10 -7.85
N ILE A 42 0.51 0.44 -8.47
CA ILE A 42 0.49 1.18 -9.75
C ILE A 42 1.13 2.56 -9.58
N ILE A 43 0.79 3.28 -8.50
CA ILE A 43 1.38 4.60 -8.20
C ILE A 43 2.89 4.50 -7.97
N MET A 44 3.34 3.45 -7.25
CA MET A 44 4.76 3.17 -7.07
C MET A 44 5.47 2.97 -8.40
N ALA A 45 4.94 2.10 -9.27
CA ALA A 45 5.53 1.81 -10.57
C ALA A 45 5.65 3.08 -11.43
N ASN A 46 4.59 3.89 -11.49
CA ASN A 46 4.61 5.18 -12.20
C ASN A 46 5.64 6.14 -11.63
N SER A 47 5.77 6.21 -10.31
CA SER A 47 6.72 7.11 -9.64
C SER A 47 8.18 6.71 -9.96
N ILE A 48 8.46 5.41 -10.04
CA ILE A 48 9.78 4.90 -10.45
C ILE A 48 10.07 5.26 -11.92
N ILE A 49 9.10 5.07 -12.82
CA ILE A 49 9.25 5.43 -14.24
C ILE A 49 9.55 6.93 -14.40
N ILE A 50 8.83 7.78 -13.66
CA ILE A 50 9.04 9.23 -13.67
C ILE A 50 10.45 9.59 -13.18
N ALA A 51 10.91 8.97 -12.09
CA ALA A 51 12.25 9.20 -11.54
C ALA A 51 13.37 8.74 -12.49
N MET A 52 13.13 7.71 -13.30
CA MET A 52 14.11 7.22 -14.28
C MET A 52 14.11 8.02 -15.60
N GLY A 53 12.97 8.62 -15.96
CA GLY A 53 12.78 9.37 -17.21
C GLY A 53 13.28 10.82 -17.14
N ASN A 54 13.20 11.48 -15.98
CA ASN A 54 13.56 12.90 -15.84
C ASN A 54 15.04 13.07 -15.45
N LYS A 55 15.97 12.66 -16.31
CA LYS A 55 17.41 12.95 -16.10
C LYS A 55 17.66 14.46 -16.17
N GLY A 56 17.59 15.17 -15.03
CA GLY A 56 17.94 16.58 -14.94
C GLY A 56 17.26 17.39 -13.84
N GLU A 57 16.18 16.90 -13.23
CA GLU A 57 15.44 17.62 -12.17
C GLU A 57 15.68 16.98 -10.79
N GLY A 58 16.90 17.10 -10.25
CA GLY A 58 17.37 16.32 -9.10
C GLY A 58 16.48 16.32 -7.83
N PHE A 59 15.69 17.37 -7.58
CA PHE A 59 14.74 17.39 -6.46
C PHE A 59 13.46 16.58 -6.74
N LYS A 60 12.98 16.60 -7.98
CA LYS A 60 11.76 15.90 -8.40
C LYS A 60 11.98 14.39 -8.43
N ASP A 61 13.17 13.94 -8.85
CA ASP A 61 13.55 12.53 -8.81
C ASP A 61 13.59 12.01 -7.37
N LEU A 62 14.15 12.81 -6.45
CA LEU A 62 14.16 12.48 -5.03
C LEU A 62 12.73 12.35 -4.46
N ALA A 63 11.85 13.30 -4.78
CA ALA A 63 10.46 13.26 -4.37
C ALA A 63 9.72 12.04 -4.93
N ALA A 64 9.93 11.71 -6.21
CA ALA A 64 9.33 10.56 -6.87
C ALA A 64 9.79 9.23 -6.24
N ILE A 65 11.08 9.11 -5.87
CA ILE A 65 11.60 7.95 -5.16
C ILE A 65 11.00 7.84 -3.76
N ILE A 66 10.86 8.95 -3.03
CA ILE A 66 10.23 8.96 -1.70
C ILE A 66 8.77 8.51 -1.79
N ILE A 67 8.02 9.00 -2.78
CA ILE A 67 6.64 8.58 -3.03
C ILE A 67 6.58 7.09 -3.37
N ALA A 68 7.47 6.61 -4.24
CA ALA A 68 7.56 5.18 -4.57
C ALA A 68 7.80 4.34 -3.32
N LEU A 69 8.67 4.78 -2.41
CA LEU A 69 9.02 4.06 -1.18
C LEU A 69 7.84 4.04 -0.20
N MET A 70 7.09 5.13 -0.08
CA MET A 70 5.84 5.17 0.70
C MET A 70 4.78 4.24 0.12
N CYS A 71 4.58 4.28 -1.20
CA CYS A 71 3.63 3.41 -1.90
C CYS A 71 4.03 1.93 -1.84
N PHE A 72 5.33 1.63 -1.81
CA PHE A 72 5.84 0.28 -1.59
C PHE A 72 5.42 -0.23 -0.20
N ALA A 73 5.67 0.56 0.86
CA ALA A 73 5.26 0.21 2.21
C ALA A 73 3.73 0.02 2.32
N ALA A 74 2.95 0.89 1.67
CA ALA A 74 1.48 0.78 1.61
C ALA A 74 1.01 -0.51 0.91
N THR A 75 1.67 -0.88 -0.19
CA THR A 75 1.36 -2.10 -0.96
C THR A 75 1.68 -3.34 -0.14
N VAL A 76 2.87 -3.42 0.45
CA VAL A 76 3.27 -4.60 1.24
C VAL A 76 2.36 -4.76 2.45
N SER A 77 2.12 -3.69 3.22
CA SER A 77 1.25 -3.75 4.40
C SER A 77 -0.22 -4.06 4.05
N GLY A 78 -0.77 -3.41 3.04
CA GLY A 78 -2.15 -3.64 2.56
C GLY A 78 -2.34 -5.06 2.02
N GLY A 79 -1.41 -5.52 1.17
CA GLY A 79 -1.42 -6.87 0.62
C GLY A 79 -1.29 -7.95 1.70
N LEU A 80 -0.36 -7.80 2.63
CA LEU A 80 -0.21 -8.73 3.76
C LEU A 80 -1.47 -8.76 4.64
N THR A 81 -2.09 -7.61 4.89
CA THR A 81 -3.34 -7.54 5.66
C THR A 81 -4.47 -8.27 4.93
N ALA A 82 -4.61 -8.05 3.61
CA ALA A 82 -5.66 -8.70 2.81
C ALA A 82 -5.49 -10.22 2.77
N LEU A 83 -4.25 -10.70 2.62
CA LEU A 83 -3.88 -12.12 2.68
C LEU A 83 -4.13 -12.70 4.08
N TYR A 84 -3.72 -12.01 5.14
CA TYR A 84 -3.95 -12.45 6.52
C TYR A 84 -5.45 -12.66 6.79
N ILE A 85 -6.30 -11.73 6.34
CA ILE A 85 -7.75 -11.86 6.46
C ILE A 85 -8.29 -13.07 5.67
N ASP A 86 -7.80 -13.35 4.46
CA ASP A 86 -8.25 -14.53 3.69
C ASP A 86 -7.82 -15.85 4.35
N PHE A 87 -6.56 -15.97 4.75
CA PHE A 87 -6.02 -17.25 5.21
C PHE A 87 -6.36 -17.57 6.66
N ILE A 88 -6.36 -16.58 7.55
CA ILE A 88 -6.54 -16.81 8.99
C ILE A 88 -7.98 -16.55 9.41
N TYR A 89 -8.57 -15.42 9.00
CA TYR A 89 -9.90 -15.04 9.48
C TYR A 89 -11.02 -15.87 8.83
N PHE A 90 -10.94 -16.15 7.53
CA PHE A 90 -11.97 -16.94 6.84
C PHE A 90 -11.90 -18.44 7.20
N LYS A 91 -10.69 -18.96 7.47
CA LYS A 91 -10.50 -20.35 7.91
C LYS A 91 -11.07 -20.61 9.31
N LEU A 92 -11.04 -19.61 10.19
CA LEU A 92 -11.63 -19.66 11.54
C LEU A 92 -13.17 -19.57 11.55
N ARG A 93 -13.79 -19.00 10.51
CA ARG A 93 -15.25 -18.86 10.42
C ARG A 93 -15.94 -20.00 9.65
N SER A 94 -15.17 -20.92 9.09
CA SER A 94 -15.65 -22.08 8.35
C SER A 94 -15.61 -23.39 9.17
N LYS A 95 -15.21 -23.32 10.44
CA LYS A 95 -15.48 -24.34 11.47
C LYS A 95 -16.63 -23.86 12.33
#